data_AF-A0A6J1DQ36-F1
#
_entry.id   AF-A0A6J1DQ36-F1
#
_cell.length_a   1.000
_cell.length_b   1.000
_cell.length_c   1.000
_cell.angle_alpha   90.00
_cell.angle_beta   90.00
_cell.angle_gamma   90.00
#
_symmetry.space_group_name_H-M   'P 1'
#
loop_
_entity.id
_entity.type
_entity.pdbx_description
1 polymer ?
#
loop_
_entity_poly.entity_id
_entity_poly.type
_entity_poly.pdbx_seq_one_letter_code
_entity_poly.pdbx_strand_id
1 'polypeptide(L)'
;MRLLTGSSSSSSFVFSPVSVVAFGPTVVLAEGYDAKRAVSWVHAWTITDGVITHVKEYFNTSVTVKRFATVTDDSPAANCQSVWQSKVCGGDDSVPGLVLAL
;
A
#
# COMPACT_ATOMS: atom_id res chain seq x y z
N MET A 1 -6.65 -9.37 19.93
CA MET A 1 -7.53 -9.15 18.76
C MET A 1 -8.52 -8.04 19.09
N ARG A 2 -8.61 -6.98 18.28
CA ARG A 2 -9.53 -5.85 18.50
C ARG A 2 -10.74 -6.01 17.58
N LEU A 3 -11.93 -6.06 18.18
CA LEU A 3 -13.21 -6.27 17.49
C LEU A 3 -13.55 -5.01 16.67
N LEU A 4 -13.77 -5.16 15.35
CA LEU A 4 -14.12 -4.06 14.44
C LEU A 4 -15.63 -3.77 14.49
N THR A 5 -16.13 -3.30 15.63
CA THR A 5 -17.57 -3.09 15.88
C THR A 5 -18.14 -1.81 15.29
N GLY A 6 -17.33 -0.96 14.65
CA GLY A 6 -17.73 0.39 14.24
C GLY A 6 -18.03 1.35 15.41
N SER A 7 -17.89 0.89 16.66
CA SER A 7 -18.05 1.75 17.85
C SER A 7 -16.76 2.50 18.12
N SER A 8 -16.81 3.83 18.03
CA SER A 8 -15.64 4.67 18.29
C SER A 8 -15.41 4.78 19.80
N SER A 9 -14.31 4.20 20.30
CA SER A 9 -13.73 4.65 21.58
C SER A 9 -13.27 6.11 21.44
N SER A 10 -13.23 6.89 22.52
CA SER A 10 -12.93 8.33 22.55
C SER A 10 -11.63 8.81 21.87
N SER A 11 -10.79 7.91 21.35
CA SER A 11 -9.66 8.23 20.47
C SER A 11 -9.90 7.74 19.03
N SER A 12 -10.26 8.65 18.12
CA SER A 12 -10.32 8.38 16.68
C SER A 12 -8.92 8.07 16.13
N PHE A 13 -8.82 7.09 15.23
CA PHE A 13 -7.61 6.89 14.43
C PHE A 13 -7.55 7.94 13.34
N VAL A 14 -6.39 8.56 13.12
CA VAL A 14 -6.19 9.54 12.04
C VAL A 14 -5.16 8.98 11.07
N PHE A 15 -5.58 8.77 9.82
CA PHE A 15 -4.69 8.40 8.74
C PHE A 15 -3.91 9.63 8.27
N SER A 16 -2.73 9.85 8.83
CA SER A 16 -1.79 10.90 8.38
C SER A 16 -0.66 10.25 7.58
N PRO A 17 -0.67 10.35 6.23
CA PRO A 17 0.38 9.76 5.42
C PRO A 17 1.76 10.35 5.77
N VAL A 18 2.78 9.50 5.81
CA VAL A 18 4.19 9.92 5.90
C VAL A 18 4.88 9.89 4.54
N SER A 19 4.34 9.12 3.59
CA SER A 19 4.88 8.96 2.24
C SER A 19 3.72 8.67 1.29
N VAL A 20 3.75 9.31 0.12
CA VAL A 20 2.75 9.20 -0.94
C VAL A 20 3.49 9.09 -2.27
N VAL A 21 3.16 8.08 -3.07
CA VAL A 21 3.81 7.79 -4.36
C VAL A 21 2.77 7.42 -5.40
N ALA A 22 2.92 7.95 -6.61
CA ALA A 22 2.05 7.62 -7.74
C ALA A 22 2.65 6.48 -8.58
N PHE A 23 1.79 5.58 -9.04
CA PHE A 23 2.08 4.53 -10.02
C PHE A 23 1.19 4.73 -11.24
N GLY A 24 1.75 5.36 -12.28
CA GLY A 24 0.97 5.73 -13.45
C GLY A 24 -0.08 6.83 -13.15
N PRO A 25 -1.10 6.98 -14.01
CA PRO A 25 -2.05 8.08 -13.93
C PRO A 25 -3.17 7.89 -12.90
N THR A 26 -3.49 6.63 -12.57
CA THR A 26 -4.71 6.28 -11.83
C THR A 26 -4.44 5.62 -10.48
N VAL A 27 -3.20 5.26 -10.14
CA VAL A 27 -2.91 4.58 -8.87
C VAL A 27 -1.96 5.40 -8.01
N VAL A 28 -2.30 5.56 -6.74
CA VAL A 28 -1.47 6.20 -5.72
C VAL A 28 -1.37 5.28 -4.52
N LEU A 29 -0.17 5.12 -3.96
CA LEU A 29 0.02 4.52 -2.64
C LEU A 29 0.32 5.59 -1.62
N ALA A 30 -0.30 5.49 -0.46
CA ALA A 30 0.01 6.25 0.72
C ALA A 30 0.33 5.29 1.87
N GLU A 31 1.38 5.57 2.63
CA GLU A 31 1.72 4.81 3.84
C GLU A 31 1.81 5.73 5.05
N GLY A 32 1.57 5.18 6.24
CA GLY A 32 1.68 5.91 7.50
C GLY A 32 1.89 4.99 8.68
N TYR A 33 2.22 5.61 9.82
CA TYR A 33 2.43 4.92 11.09
C TYR A 33 1.90 5.77 12.24
N ASP A 34 1.04 5.18 13.07
CA ASP A 34 0.60 5.76 14.33
C ASP A 34 1.52 5.26 15.45
N ALA A 35 2.44 6.14 15.90
CA ALA A 35 3.38 5.81 16.96
C ALA A 35 2.72 5.54 18.32
N LYS A 36 1.56 6.13 18.62
CA LYS A 36 0.85 5.89 19.90
C LYS A 36 0.26 4.49 19.95
N ARG A 37 -0.16 3.98 18.79
CA ARG A 37 -0.78 2.66 18.65
C ARG A 37 0.20 1.59 18.18
N ALA A 38 1.39 1.99 17.75
CA ALA A 38 2.40 1.16 17.11
C ALA A 38 1.85 0.38 15.90
N VAL A 39 1.09 1.07 15.03
CA VAL A 39 0.44 0.47 13.87
C VAL A 39 0.84 1.18 12.59
N SER A 40 1.32 0.41 11.60
CA SER A 40 1.50 0.88 10.23
C SER A 40 0.26 0.64 9.38
N TRP A 41 0.12 1.39 8.30
CA TRP A 41 -0.91 1.18 7.30
C TRP A 41 -0.41 1.59 5.92
N VAL A 42 -0.95 0.93 4.89
CA VAL A 42 -0.78 1.30 3.48
C VAL A 42 -2.16 1.37 2.85
N HIS A 43 -2.43 2.43 2.10
CA HIS A 43 -3.62 2.57 1.27
C HIS A 43 -3.22 2.59 -0.20
N ALA A 44 -3.93 1.82 -1.01
CA ALA A 44 -3.91 1.96 -2.46
C ALA A 44 -5.16 2.69 -2.92
N TRP A 45 -4.96 3.83 -3.56
CA TRP A 45 -6.02 4.68 -4.08
C TRP A 45 -6.12 4.53 -5.59
N THR A 46 -7.34 4.34 -6.08
CA THR A 46 -7.65 4.53 -7.50
C THR A 46 -8.18 5.94 -7.69
N ILE A 47 -7.55 6.68 -8.60
CA ILE A 47 -7.91 8.04 -8.97
C ILE A 47 -8.61 8.00 -10.33
N THR A 48 -9.73 8.70 -10.42
CA THR A 48 -10.47 8.94 -11.67
C THR A 48 -10.90 10.39 -11.67
N ASP A 49 -10.60 11.14 -12.73
CA ASP A 49 -10.95 12.57 -12.85
C ASP A 49 -10.53 13.43 -11.63
N GLY A 50 -9.34 13.14 -11.08
CA GLY A 50 -8.78 13.86 -9.93
C GLY A 50 -9.40 13.52 -8.58
N VAL A 51 -10.34 12.57 -8.51
CA VAL A 51 -10.95 12.11 -7.25
C VAL A 51 -10.59 10.66 -6.94
N ILE A 52 -10.45 10.36 -5.64
CA ILE A 52 -10.27 8.98 -5.18
C ILE A 52 -11.61 8.25 -5.32
N THR A 53 -11.67 7.26 -6.20
CA THR A 53 -12.87 6.44 -6.43
C THR A 53 -12.84 5.11 -5.68
N HIS A 54 -11.65 4.60 -5.38
CA HIS A 54 -11.48 3.36 -4.61
C HIS A 54 -10.33 3.50 -3.61
N VAL A 55 -10.50 2.89 -2.45
CA VAL A 55 -9.46 2.75 -1.44
C VAL A 55 -9.37 1.29 -1.04
N LYS A 56 -8.17 0.72 -1.13
CA LYS A 56 -7.84 -0.59 -0.56
C LYS A 56 -6.88 -0.39 0.59
N GLU A 57 -7.29 -0.80 1.79
CA GLU A 57 -6.49 -0.65 3.01
C GLU A 57 -5.76 -1.94 3.38
N TYR A 58 -4.51 -1.76 3.78
CA TYR A 58 -3.62 -2.75 4.38
C TYR A 58 -3.22 -2.24 5.77
N PHE A 59 -3.94 -2.68 6.81
CA PHE A 59 -3.74 -2.20 8.17
C PHE A 59 -2.88 -3.15 9.00
N ASN A 60 -1.96 -2.60 9.80
CA ASN A 60 -0.96 -3.33 10.57
C ASN A 60 -0.14 -4.31 9.73
N THR A 61 0.13 -3.94 8.48
CA THR A 61 0.89 -4.74 7.53
C THR A 61 1.62 -3.82 6.56
N SER A 62 2.80 -4.26 6.12
CA SER A 62 3.58 -3.63 5.07
C SER A 62 3.43 -4.41 3.77
N VAL A 63 3.63 -3.75 2.64
CA VAL A 63 3.50 -4.38 1.32
C VAL A 63 4.65 -3.99 0.40
N THR A 64 4.94 -4.86 -0.56
CA THR A 64 5.86 -4.59 -1.67
C THR A 64 5.06 -4.54 -2.96
N VAL A 65 5.20 -3.48 -3.75
CA VAL A 65 4.60 -3.41 -5.09
C VAL A 65 5.49 -4.13 -6.08
N LYS A 66 4.90 -5.05 -6.84
CA LYS A 66 5.56 -5.74 -7.94
C LYS A 66 4.90 -5.40 -9.26
N ARG A 67 5.73 -5.13 -10.27
CA ARG A 67 5.31 -4.93 -11.65
C ARG A 67 5.58 -6.20 -12.45
N PHE A 68 4.61 -6.65 -13.23
CA PHE A 68 4.84 -7.64 -14.27
C PHE A 68 5.58 -6.98 -15.44
N ALA A 69 6.71 -7.55 -15.85
CA ALA A 69 7.31 -7.20 -17.13
C ALA A 69 6.36 -7.65 -18.25
N THR A 70 5.98 -6.73 -19.15
CA THR A 70 5.31 -7.09 -20.39
C THR A 70 6.28 -7.89 -21.24
N VAL A 71 5.80 -8.97 -21.85
CA VAL A 71 6.59 -9.89 -22.70
C VAL A 71 6.97 -9.18 -24.00
N THR A 72 7.93 -8.25 -23.94
CA THR A 72 8.48 -7.55 -25.11
C THR A 72 9.98 -7.74 -25.25
N ASP A 73 10.65 -8.27 -24.24
CA ASP A 73 12.07 -8.63 -24.30
C ASP A 73 12.20 -10.16 -24.25
N ASP A 74 13.07 -10.71 -25.10
CA ASP A 74 13.38 -12.14 -25.36
C ASP A 74 13.91 -12.94 -24.14
N SER A 75 13.49 -12.60 -22.92
CA SER A 75 13.87 -13.27 -21.68
C SER A 75 12.72 -14.16 -21.18
N PRO A 76 12.89 -15.50 -21.09
CA PRO A 76 11.81 -16.43 -20.76
C PRO A 76 11.43 -16.45 -19.27
N ALA A 77 11.94 -15.51 -18.48
CA ALA A 77 11.56 -15.35 -17.08
C ALA A 77 10.60 -14.17 -16.97
N ALA A 78 9.32 -14.44 -16.72
CA ALA A 78 8.32 -13.46 -16.31
C ALA A 78 8.74 -12.84 -14.96
N ASN A 79 9.69 -11.92 -15.00
CA ASN A 79 10.38 -11.45 -13.81
C ASN A 79 9.53 -10.36 -13.14
N CYS A 80 8.90 -10.71 -12.02
CA CYS A 80 8.15 -9.75 -11.21
C CYS A 80 9.14 -8.84 -10.48
N GLN A 81 9.39 -7.65 -11.02
CA GLN A 81 10.29 -6.68 -10.42
C GLN A 81 9.60 -5.95 -9.27
N SER A 82 10.27 -5.90 -8.11
CA SER A 82 9.87 -5.05 -7.01
C SER A 82 10.15 -3.60 -7.40
N VAL A 83 9.12 -2.76 -7.40
CA VAL A 83 9.23 -1.34 -7.80
C VAL A 83 9.08 -0.40 -6.62
N TRP A 84 8.56 -0.88 -5.49
CA TRP A 84 8.41 -0.12 -4.27
C TRP A 84 8.15 -1.04 -3.08
N GLN A 85 8.57 -0.63 -1.89
CA GLN A 85 8.30 -1.33 -0.65
C GLN A 85 8.00 -0.32 0.46
N SER A 86 7.01 -0.68 1.30
CA SER A 86 6.67 0.06 2.51
C SER A 86 7.90 0.25 3.40
N LYS A 87 8.07 1.45 3.93
CA LYS A 87 9.23 1.85 4.75
C LYS A 87 8.90 1.99 6.23
N VAL A 88 7.61 2.02 6.58
CA VAL A 88 7.18 2.48 7.91
C VAL A 88 7.17 1.40 8.98
N CYS A 89 7.20 0.12 8.61
CA CYS A 89 7.36 -1.01 9.52
C CYS A 89 7.81 -2.25 8.75
N GLY A 90 8.76 -3.01 9.30
CA GLY A 90 9.35 -4.19 8.66
C GLY A 90 10.81 -3.94 8.34
N GLY A 91 11.69 -4.73 8.94
CA GLY A 91 13.11 -4.79 8.58
C GLY A 91 13.28 -5.48 7.23
N ASP A 92 14.36 -6.25 7.07
CA ASP A 92 14.64 -7.00 5.84
C ASP A 92 13.73 -8.23 5.63
N ASP A 93 12.59 -8.30 6.33
CA ASP A 93 11.63 -9.39 6.25
C ASP A 93 10.83 -9.34 4.95
N SER A 94 10.48 -10.52 4.43
CA SER A 94 9.60 -10.64 3.27
C SER A 94 8.18 -10.20 3.63
N VAL A 95 7.63 -9.25 2.87
CA VAL A 95 6.25 -8.76 3.04
C VAL A 95 5.35 -9.18 1.86
N PRO A 96 4.01 -9.19 2.03
CA PRO A 96 3.08 -9.51 0.95
C PRO A 96 3.28 -8.63 -0.29
N GLY A 97 3.22 -9.27 -1.47
CA GLY A 97 3.31 -8.60 -2.76
C GLY A 97 1.96 -8.05 -3.22
N LEU A 98 1.93 -6.78 -3.62
CA LEU A 98 0.82 -6.15 -4.32
C LEU A 98 1.18 -6.01 -5.80
N VAL A 99 0.41 -6.67 -6.68
CA VAL A 99 0.49 -6.43 -8.12
C VAL A 99 -0.50 -5.35 -8.49
N LEU A 100 -0.03 -4.31 -9.17
CA LEU A 100 -0.88 -3.29 -9.76
C LEU A 100 -1.11 -3.64 -11.24
N ALA A 101 -2.38 -3.74 -11.63
CA ALA A 101 -2.78 -3.72 -13.04
C ALA A 101 -2.94 -2.25 -13.43
N LEU A 102 -1.87 -1.67 -14.00
CA LEU A 102 -1.80 -0.26 -14.41
C LEU A 102 -2.17 -0.10 -15.88
#